data_AF-A0A948R6X4-F1
#
_entry.id   AF-A0A948R6X4-F1
#
_cell.length_a   1.000
_cell.length_b   1.000
_cell.length_c   1.000
_cell.angle_alpha   90.00
_cell.angle_beta   90.00
_cell.angle_gamma   90.00
#
_symmetry.space_group_name_H-M   'P 1'
#
loop_
_entity.id
_entity.type
_entity.pdbx_description
1 polymer ?
#
loop_
_entity_poly.entity_id
_entity_poly.type
_entity_poly.pdbx_seq_one_letter_code
_entity_poly.pdbx_strand_id
1 'polypeptide(L)'
;MTAVATPVVRIAAMRGSPAASRGIDCGATVDEYVSGADWRIKANANVGYSHAGLISNVAGKVIANYWLDQVYAPEEGLAHRQGDLHIHDLDSLTGYCAGWSLRALLNDGFNGVAGRVSSRPPRHFREALGQMANFLGILQSEWAGAQAFSSFDTYLAPYVFGDNLSFAEIKKAIRQFVYNLNVPARWGQSPFTNITLDITVPEDLRNLYPTAHDRHLFAGLDDAALLDRARQRDLGL
;
A
#
# COMPACT_ATOMS: atom_id res chain seq x y z
N MET A 1 16.67 -7.14 9.64
CA MET A 1 16.91 -6.84 8.22
C MET A 1 17.16 -8.14 7.47
N THR A 2 16.13 -8.62 6.80
CA THR A 2 16.24 -9.48 5.62
C THR A 2 15.08 -9.05 4.76
N ALA A 3 15.25 -7.91 4.09
CA ALA A 3 14.50 -7.69 2.88
C ALA A 3 14.80 -8.91 2.01
N VAL A 4 13.80 -9.77 1.79
CA VAL A 4 13.83 -10.62 0.61
C VAL A 4 13.84 -9.59 -0.51
N ALA A 5 15.03 -9.28 -1.00
CA ALA A 5 15.20 -8.51 -2.19
C ALA A 5 14.49 -9.32 -3.26
N THR A 6 13.23 -8.98 -3.54
CA THR A 6 12.64 -9.27 -4.82
C THR A 6 13.70 -8.84 -5.82
N PRO A 7 14.21 -9.75 -6.66
CA PRO A 7 15.25 -9.39 -7.58
C PRO A 7 14.76 -8.13 -8.28
N VAL A 8 15.57 -7.07 -8.28
CA VAL A 8 15.41 -6.01 -9.26
C VAL A 8 15.38 -6.78 -10.56
N VAL A 9 14.18 -6.93 -11.14
CA VAL A 9 14.02 -7.53 -12.45
C VAL A 9 14.74 -6.55 -13.33
N ARG A 10 16.03 -6.80 -13.57
CA ARG A 10 16.72 -6.27 -14.73
C ARG A 10 15.91 -6.83 -15.87
N ILE A 11 14.99 -6.03 -16.41
CA ILE A 11 14.35 -6.29 -17.68
C ILE A 11 15.50 -6.25 -18.69
N ALA A 12 16.18 -7.39 -18.82
CA ALA A 12 17.09 -7.63 -19.92
C ALA A 12 16.18 -7.64 -21.14
N ALA A 13 16.13 -6.52 -21.85
CA ALA A 13 15.42 -6.41 -23.12
C ALA A 13 15.98 -7.50 -24.04
N MET A 14 15.28 -8.63 -24.15
CA MET A 14 15.54 -9.61 -25.19
C MET A 14 15.06 -8.96 -26.49
N ARG A 15 15.99 -8.34 -27.21
CA ARG A 15 15.72 -7.61 -28.45
C ARG A 15 15.33 -8.59 -29.57
N GLY A 16 14.06 -8.97 -29.61
CA GLY A 16 13.39 -9.37 -30.84
C GLY A 16 13.20 -8.17 -31.76
N SER A 17 13.08 -8.40 -33.07
CA SER A 17 12.81 -7.34 -34.06
C SER A 17 11.61 -6.49 -33.62
N PRO A 18 11.68 -5.14 -33.69
CA PRO A 18 10.58 -4.31 -33.24
C PRO A 18 9.35 -4.61 -34.08
N ALA A 19 8.25 -5.01 -33.43
CA ALA A 19 6.94 -4.95 -34.03
C ALA A 19 6.70 -3.50 -34.51
N ALA A 20 6.03 -3.33 -35.65
CA ALA A 20 5.70 -2.00 -36.19
C ALA A 20 5.09 -1.13 -35.09
N SER A 21 5.63 0.08 -34.87
CA SER A 21 5.20 0.92 -33.75
C SER A 21 3.71 1.24 -33.91
N ARG A 22 2.89 0.80 -32.95
CA ARG A 22 1.48 1.14 -32.92
C ARG A 22 1.32 2.56 -32.39
N GLY A 23 0.62 3.40 -33.14
CA GLY A 23 0.29 4.76 -32.73
C GLY A 23 -0.92 4.78 -31.80
N ILE A 24 -0.91 5.69 -30.83
CA ILE A 24 -2.08 6.04 -30.01
C ILE A 24 -2.51 7.45 -30.42
N ASP A 25 -3.74 7.59 -30.91
CA ASP A 25 -4.30 8.90 -31.25
C ASP A 25 -4.77 9.64 -30.00
N CYS A 26 -4.29 10.87 -29.81
CA CYS A 26 -4.58 11.68 -28.63
C CYS A 26 -6.06 12.10 -28.58
N GLY A 27 -6.63 12.53 -29.71
CA GLY A 27 -8.00 13.03 -29.77
C GLY A 27 -8.99 11.91 -29.49
N ALA A 28 -8.87 10.81 -30.22
CA ALA A 28 -9.71 9.62 -30.05
C ALA A 28 -9.63 9.07 -28.62
N THR A 29 -8.44 9.03 -28.00
CA THR A 29 -8.29 8.52 -26.63
C THR A 29 -9.02 9.37 -25.61
N VAL A 30 -8.98 10.71 -25.74
CA VAL A 30 -9.71 11.60 -24.84
C VAL A 30 -11.21 11.55 -25.12
N ASP A 31 -11.61 11.58 -26.39
CA ASP A 31 -13.02 11.54 -26.82
C ASP A 31 -13.71 10.24 -26.40
N GLU A 32 -13.03 9.09 -26.51
CA GLU A 32 -13.48 7.79 -26.02
C GLU A 32 -13.83 7.83 -24.53
N TYR A 33 -12.96 8.44 -23.70
CA TYR A 33 -13.22 8.60 -22.27
C TYR A 33 -14.40 9.52 -22.02
N VAL A 34 -14.39 10.72 -22.60
CA VAL A 34 -15.42 11.76 -22.39
C VAL A 34 -16.81 11.30 -22.81
N SER A 35 -16.89 10.56 -23.92
CA SER A 35 -18.16 10.01 -24.43
C SER A 35 -18.62 8.74 -23.70
N GLY A 36 -17.76 8.10 -22.91
CA GLY A 36 -18.07 6.82 -22.29
C GLY A 36 -18.11 5.65 -23.28
N ALA A 37 -17.55 5.81 -24.48
CA ALA A 37 -17.64 4.84 -25.57
C ALA A 37 -16.73 3.62 -25.39
N ASP A 38 -15.63 3.77 -24.64
CA ASP A 38 -14.66 2.70 -24.41
C ASP A 38 -15.04 1.85 -23.18
N TRP A 39 -15.12 0.53 -23.38
CA TRP A 39 -15.45 -0.41 -22.31
C TRP A 39 -14.44 -0.36 -21.16
N ARG A 40 -13.18 0.02 -21.43
CA ARG A 40 -12.10 0.09 -20.42
C ARG A 40 -12.38 1.12 -19.33
N ILE A 41 -13.25 2.09 -19.59
CA ILE A 41 -13.75 3.04 -18.60
C ILE A 41 -14.48 2.30 -17.45
N LYS A 42 -15.02 1.11 -17.72
CA LYS A 42 -15.73 0.26 -16.76
C LYS A 42 -14.92 -0.94 -16.28
N ALA A 43 -13.62 -1.02 -16.62
CA ALA A 43 -12.80 -2.17 -16.25
C ALA A 43 -12.50 -2.21 -14.74
N ASN A 44 -12.43 -1.05 -14.08
CA ASN A 44 -12.23 -0.95 -12.64
C ASN A 44 -13.51 -0.44 -11.97
N ALA A 45 -14.23 -1.32 -11.28
CA ALA A 45 -15.49 -1.00 -10.61
C ALA A 45 -15.35 0.03 -9.47
N ASN A 46 -14.13 0.25 -8.97
CA ASN A 46 -13.86 1.23 -7.92
C ASN A 46 -13.57 2.63 -8.48
N VAL A 47 -13.49 2.79 -9.81
CA VAL A 47 -13.20 4.07 -10.46
C VAL A 47 -14.45 4.57 -11.18
N GLY A 48 -14.86 5.80 -10.83
CA GLY A 48 -15.92 6.52 -11.52
C GLY A 48 -15.41 7.48 -12.59
N TYR A 49 -16.32 7.97 -13.44
CA TYR A 49 -16.03 9.04 -14.38
C TYR A 49 -15.57 10.30 -13.63
N SER A 50 -14.32 10.71 -13.83
CA SER A 50 -13.71 11.82 -13.10
C SER A 50 -12.46 12.33 -13.83
N HIS A 51 -11.96 13.50 -13.43
CA HIS A 51 -10.69 14.01 -13.96
C HIS A 51 -9.50 13.07 -13.66
N ALA A 52 -9.47 12.47 -12.47
CA ALA A 52 -8.45 11.49 -12.12
C ALA A 52 -8.59 10.22 -12.98
N GLY A 53 -9.81 9.74 -13.18
CA GLY A 53 -10.09 8.60 -14.07
C GLY A 53 -9.69 8.86 -15.52
N LEU A 54 -9.86 10.09 -16.03
CA LEU A 54 -9.39 10.47 -17.37
C LEU A 54 -7.87 10.34 -17.47
N ILE A 55 -7.14 10.90 -16.50
CA ILE A 55 -5.66 10.84 -16.48
C ILE A 55 -5.21 9.37 -16.45
N SER A 56 -5.79 8.56 -15.56
CA SER A 56 -5.44 7.15 -15.43
C SER A 56 -5.78 6.35 -16.69
N ASN A 57 -6.92 6.62 -17.34
CA ASN A 57 -7.31 5.94 -18.57
C ASN A 57 -6.34 6.24 -19.73
N VAL A 58 -5.99 7.51 -19.91
CA VAL A 58 -5.03 7.93 -20.94
C VAL A 58 -3.66 7.30 -20.67
N ALA A 59 -3.14 7.43 -19.45
CA ALA A 59 -1.85 6.85 -19.07
C ALA A 59 -1.84 5.33 -19.21
N GLY A 60 -2.90 4.66 -18.75
CA GLY A 60 -3.04 3.21 -18.81
C GLY A 60 -3.05 2.66 -20.24
N LYS A 61 -3.69 3.35 -21.18
CA LYS A 61 -3.67 2.97 -22.62
C LYS A 61 -2.25 3.01 -23.18
N VAL A 62 -1.45 4.00 -22.80
CA VAL A 62 -0.05 4.13 -23.23
C VAL A 62 0.81 3.03 -22.61
N ILE A 63 0.71 2.84 -21.29
CA ILE A 63 1.51 1.88 -20.53
C ILE A 63 1.20 0.43 -20.97
N ALA A 64 -0.07 0.11 -21.20
CA ALA A 64 -0.46 -1.23 -21.65
C ALA A 64 0.14 -1.61 -23.01
N ASN A 65 0.19 -0.67 -23.96
CA ASN A 65 0.84 -0.92 -25.23
C ASN A 65 2.36 -1.01 -25.09
N TYR A 66 2.97 -0.22 -24.20
CA TYR A 66 4.39 -0.36 -23.90
C TYR A 66 4.72 -1.77 -23.35
N TRP A 67 3.94 -2.29 -22.42
CA TRP A 67 4.09 -3.67 -21.92
C TRP A 67 4.06 -4.68 -23.07
N LEU A 68 2.99 -4.67 -23.86
CA LEU A 68 2.71 -5.69 -24.87
C LEU A 68 3.65 -5.60 -26.09
N ASP A 69 4.19 -4.42 -26.38
CA ASP A 69 5.02 -4.20 -27.57
C ASP A 69 6.53 -4.14 -27.26
N GLN A 70 6.93 -3.83 -26.01
CA GLN A 70 8.34 -3.61 -25.65
C GLN A 70 8.87 -4.56 -24.55
N VAL A 71 8.00 -5.11 -23.71
CA VAL A 71 8.43 -5.90 -22.54
C VAL A 71 8.08 -7.38 -22.68
N TYR A 72 6.83 -7.70 -23.00
CA TYR A 72 6.39 -9.07 -23.24
C TYR A 72 6.90 -9.59 -24.59
N ALA A 73 6.99 -10.92 -24.70
CA ALA A 73 7.29 -11.55 -25.97
C ALA A 73 6.15 -11.29 -26.98
N PRO A 74 6.45 -11.15 -28.29
CA PRO A 74 5.43 -10.85 -29.30
C PRO A 74 4.23 -11.81 -29.28
N GLU A 75 4.46 -13.10 -29.02
CA GLU A 75 3.44 -14.13 -28.90
C GLU A 75 2.52 -13.94 -27.69
N GLU A 76 3.06 -13.52 -26.54
CA GLU A 76 2.28 -13.21 -25.33
C GLU A 76 1.41 -11.97 -25.56
N GLY A 77 2.00 -10.95 -26.18
CA GLY A 77 1.30 -9.73 -26.57
C GLY A 77 0.18 -9.99 -27.57
N LEU A 78 0.40 -10.89 -28.52
CA LEU A 78 -0.61 -11.31 -29.49
C LEU A 78 -1.74 -12.10 -28.82
N ALA A 79 -1.42 -13.08 -27.98
CA ALA A 79 -2.40 -13.90 -27.27
C ALA A 79 -3.32 -13.05 -26.37
N HIS A 80 -2.77 -12.04 -25.66
CA HIS A 80 -3.58 -11.08 -24.91
C HIS A 80 -4.56 -10.31 -25.80
N ARG A 81 -4.09 -9.83 -26.96
CA ARG A 81 -4.88 -9.01 -27.88
C ARG A 81 -5.94 -9.82 -28.64
N GLN A 82 -5.69 -11.10 -28.88
CA GLN A 82 -6.64 -12.05 -29.48
C GLN A 82 -7.63 -12.61 -28.45
N GLY A 83 -7.39 -12.40 -27.16
CA GLY A 83 -8.25 -12.88 -26.08
C GLY A 83 -8.00 -14.34 -25.71
N ASP A 84 -6.90 -14.93 -26.17
CA ASP A 84 -6.50 -16.29 -25.80
C ASP A 84 -6.07 -16.38 -24.33
N LEU A 85 -5.58 -15.26 -23.79
CA LEU A 85 -5.28 -15.06 -22.38
C LEU A 85 -5.59 -13.62 -21.95
N HIS A 86 -5.62 -13.39 -20.65
CA HIS A 86 -5.74 -12.05 -20.07
C HIS A 86 -4.55 -11.78 -19.15
N ILE A 87 -3.86 -10.66 -19.41
CA ILE A 87 -2.76 -10.17 -18.58
C ILE A 87 -3.34 -9.04 -17.75
N HIS A 88 -3.30 -9.20 -16.44
CA HIS A 88 -3.88 -8.25 -15.50
C HIS A 88 -3.01 -6.99 -15.35
N ASP A 89 -3.67 -5.88 -15.02
CA ASP A 89 -3.04 -4.62 -14.54
C ASP A 89 -1.96 -4.02 -15.48
N LEU A 90 -2.16 -4.18 -16.79
CA LEU A 90 -1.30 -3.59 -17.82
C LEU A 90 -1.32 -2.05 -17.84
N ASP A 91 -2.24 -1.41 -17.15
CA ASP A 91 -2.36 0.04 -17.04
C ASP A 91 -1.32 0.67 -16.08
N SER A 92 -0.52 -0.15 -15.40
CA SER A 92 0.57 0.31 -14.54
C SER A 92 1.89 -0.41 -14.85
N LEU A 93 3.01 0.32 -14.81
CA LEU A 93 4.36 -0.25 -14.96
C LEU A 93 5.00 -0.41 -13.57
N THR A 94 4.35 -1.19 -12.71
CA THR A 94 4.67 -1.31 -11.28
C THR A 94 4.47 -2.75 -10.79
N GLY A 95 4.72 -3.00 -9.50
CA GLY A 95 4.32 -4.26 -8.88
C GLY A 95 2.81 -4.34 -8.68
N TYR A 96 2.29 -5.56 -8.50
CA TYR A 96 0.86 -5.79 -8.28
C TYR A 96 0.42 -5.50 -6.84
N CYS A 97 0.40 -6.52 -5.97
CA CYS A 97 0.03 -6.38 -4.55
C CYS A 97 1.25 -6.54 -3.65
N ALA A 98 1.20 -5.95 -2.46
CA ALA A 98 2.25 -6.11 -1.45
C ALA A 98 1.70 -6.16 -0.01
N GLY A 99 2.30 -7.02 0.79
CA GLY A 99 2.15 -7.03 2.24
C GLY A 99 3.37 -6.36 2.89
N TRP A 100 3.10 -5.48 3.86
CA TRP A 100 4.13 -4.64 4.47
C TRP A 100 4.36 -5.00 5.92
N SER A 101 5.61 -4.87 6.37
CA SER A 101 5.95 -5.07 7.77
C SER A 101 5.43 -3.90 8.60
N LEU A 102 4.30 -4.11 9.29
CA LEU A 102 3.79 -3.14 10.26
C LEU A 102 4.82 -2.90 11.37
N ARG A 103 5.52 -3.95 11.81
CA ARG A 103 6.65 -3.83 12.74
C ARG A 103 7.70 -2.83 12.27
N ALA A 104 8.11 -2.88 10.99
CA ALA A 104 9.11 -1.95 10.47
C ALA A 104 8.58 -0.51 10.47
N LEU A 105 7.36 -0.28 10.00
CA LEU A 105 6.75 1.06 10.03
C LEU A 105 6.66 1.61 11.47
N LEU A 106 6.26 0.79 12.43
CA LEU A 106 6.16 1.19 13.84
C LEU A 106 7.53 1.39 14.50
N ASN A 107 8.56 0.67 14.06
CA ASN A 107 9.92 0.79 14.58
C ASN A 107 10.67 2.00 14.02
N ASP A 108 10.44 2.33 12.75
CA ASP A 108 11.28 3.25 12.00
C ASP A 108 10.59 4.59 11.70
N GLY A 109 9.25 4.59 11.63
CA GLY A 109 8.48 5.70 11.08
C GLY A 109 8.75 5.91 9.58
N PHE A 110 8.42 7.10 9.06
CA PHE A 110 8.82 7.50 7.71
C PHE A 110 10.21 8.12 7.75
N ASN A 111 11.20 7.51 7.13
CA ASN A 111 12.56 8.05 7.15
C ASN A 111 13.33 7.73 5.86
N GLY A 112 14.53 8.29 5.73
CA GLY A 112 15.52 7.84 4.74
C GLY A 112 15.35 8.33 3.30
N VAL A 113 14.38 9.21 3.00
CA VAL A 113 14.15 9.70 1.63
C VAL A 113 14.49 11.20 1.52
N ALA A 114 15.51 11.50 0.71
CA ALA A 114 15.95 12.87 0.46
C ALA A 114 14.83 13.75 -0.15
N GLY A 115 14.66 14.96 0.37
CA GLY A 115 13.64 15.90 -0.10
C GLY A 115 12.21 15.52 0.27
N ARG A 116 11.99 14.52 1.12
CA ARG A 116 10.68 14.14 1.66
C ARG A 116 10.62 14.37 3.17
N VAL A 117 9.43 14.72 3.66
CA VAL A 117 9.18 14.84 5.10
C VAL A 117 9.33 13.45 5.73
N SER A 118 10.08 13.41 6.83
CA SER A 118 10.25 12.22 7.66
C SER A 118 9.43 12.36 8.95
N SER A 119 9.01 11.24 9.53
CA SER A 119 8.41 11.17 10.86
C SER A 119 9.18 10.17 11.72
N ARG A 120 9.35 10.51 13.00
CA ARG A 120 9.80 9.53 14.00
C ARG A 120 8.81 8.35 14.09
N PRO A 121 9.23 7.22 14.68
CA PRO A 121 8.33 6.16 15.11
C PRO A 121 7.16 6.72 15.93
N PRO A 122 5.93 6.23 15.73
CA PRO A 122 4.79 6.64 16.53
C PRO A 122 4.99 6.26 17.99
N ARG A 123 4.48 7.08 18.91
CA ARG A 123 4.50 6.83 20.36
C ARG A 123 3.11 6.67 20.96
N HIS A 124 2.08 7.07 20.22
CA HIS A 124 0.68 6.99 20.63
C HIS A 124 -0.14 6.22 19.58
N PHE A 125 -1.24 5.59 20.01
CA PHE A 125 -2.11 4.77 19.16
C PHE A 125 -2.63 5.55 17.95
N ARG A 126 -3.03 6.81 18.16
CA ARG A 126 -3.52 7.68 17.08
C ARG A 126 -2.40 8.09 16.11
N GLU A 127 -1.17 8.26 16.59
CA GLU A 127 -0.02 8.51 15.72
C GLU A 127 0.25 7.29 14.83
N ALA A 128 0.22 6.08 15.40
CA ALA A 128 0.42 4.84 14.67
C ALA A 128 -0.61 4.66 13.54
N LEU A 129 -1.90 4.80 13.86
CA LEU A 129 -2.98 4.73 12.86
C LEU A 129 -2.83 5.80 11.76
N GLY A 130 -2.42 7.02 12.13
CA GLY A 130 -2.16 8.09 11.17
C GLY A 130 -1.02 7.76 10.21
N GLN A 131 0.11 7.26 10.73
CA GLN A 131 1.24 6.85 9.90
C GLN A 131 0.87 5.66 8.99
N MET A 132 0.11 4.68 9.49
CA MET A 132 -0.40 3.57 8.68
C MET A 132 -1.31 4.04 7.54
N ALA A 133 -2.24 4.96 7.81
CA ALA A 133 -3.13 5.49 6.79
C ALA A 133 -2.36 6.25 5.70
N ASN A 134 -1.38 7.07 6.11
CA ASN A 134 -0.50 7.76 5.17
C ASN A 134 0.31 6.77 4.33
N PHE A 135 0.82 5.70 4.95
CA PHE A 135 1.65 4.70 4.27
C PHE A 135 0.87 3.99 3.17
N LEU A 136 -0.32 3.48 3.51
CA LEU A 136 -1.21 2.81 2.58
C LEU A 136 -1.70 3.76 1.48
N GLY A 137 -2.02 5.01 1.83
CA GLY A 137 -2.47 6.02 0.88
C GLY A 137 -1.39 6.42 -0.14
N ILE A 138 -0.12 6.50 0.29
CA ILE A 138 1.01 6.79 -0.61
C ILE A 138 1.23 5.63 -1.58
N LEU A 139 1.29 4.39 -1.06
CA LEU A 139 1.62 3.22 -1.87
C LEU A 139 0.57 2.86 -2.91
N GLN A 140 -0.67 3.29 -2.74
CA GLN A 140 -1.70 3.17 -3.77
C GLN A 140 -1.32 3.86 -5.09
N SER A 141 -0.38 4.82 -5.06
CA SER A 141 0.12 5.48 -6.27
C SER A 141 1.34 4.77 -6.88
N GLU A 142 1.91 3.77 -6.20
CA GLU A 142 3.17 3.11 -6.56
C GLU A 142 2.98 1.62 -6.90
N TRP A 143 1.79 1.06 -6.66
CA TRP A 143 1.44 -0.33 -6.87
C TRP A 143 0.05 -0.42 -7.50
N ALA A 144 -0.16 -1.40 -8.40
CA ALA A 144 -1.44 -1.56 -9.08
C ALA A 144 -2.54 -2.15 -8.18
N GLY A 145 -2.17 -3.01 -7.25
CA GLY A 145 -3.08 -3.83 -6.47
C GLY A 145 -3.11 -3.50 -4.96
N ALA A 146 -3.61 -4.46 -4.21
CA ALA A 146 -3.86 -4.38 -2.78
C ALA A 146 -2.60 -4.17 -1.93
N GLN A 147 -2.73 -3.32 -0.91
CA GLN A 147 -1.69 -3.05 0.09
C GLN A 147 -2.15 -3.54 1.46
N ALA A 148 -1.34 -4.36 2.13
CA ALA A 148 -1.76 -5.05 3.34
C ALA A 148 -0.85 -4.88 4.56
N PHE A 149 -1.45 -4.86 5.74
CA PHE A 149 -0.76 -5.08 7.02
C PHE A 149 -1.33 -6.31 7.73
N SER A 150 -0.44 -7.18 8.21
CA SER A 150 -0.80 -8.32 9.05
C SER A 150 -0.60 -8.01 10.53
N SER A 151 -1.29 -8.77 11.39
CA SER A 151 -1.17 -8.68 12.86
C SER A 151 -1.46 -7.29 13.42
N PHE A 152 -2.48 -6.65 12.87
CA PHE A 152 -2.85 -5.26 13.15
C PHE A 152 -3.16 -5.03 14.63
N ASP A 153 -3.96 -5.91 15.24
CA ASP A 153 -4.33 -5.85 16.65
C ASP A 153 -3.14 -6.16 17.56
N THR A 154 -2.36 -7.21 17.26
CA THR A 154 -1.18 -7.59 18.04
C THR A 154 -0.17 -6.45 18.11
N TYR A 155 0.19 -5.84 16.97
CA TYR A 155 1.17 -4.75 16.94
C TYR A 155 0.67 -3.43 17.55
N LEU A 156 -0.64 -3.17 17.53
CA LEU A 156 -1.19 -1.92 18.06
C LEU A 156 -1.62 -2.02 19.54
N ALA A 157 -1.80 -3.22 20.08
CA ALA A 157 -2.19 -3.42 21.48
C ALA A 157 -1.26 -2.72 22.50
N PRO A 158 0.09 -2.71 22.33
CA PRO A 158 0.98 -1.98 23.24
C PRO A 158 0.73 -0.47 23.27
N TYR A 159 0.33 0.13 22.14
CA TYR A 159 -0.01 1.56 22.09
C TYR A 159 -1.30 1.87 22.81
N VAL A 160 -2.31 1.00 22.67
CA VAL A 160 -3.58 1.09 23.42
C VAL A 160 -3.33 0.97 24.93
N PHE A 161 -2.44 0.06 25.32
CA PHE A 161 -2.03 -0.12 26.71
C PHE A 161 -1.28 1.11 27.25
N GLY A 162 -0.28 1.61 26.50
CA GLY A 162 0.53 2.77 26.87
C GLY A 162 -0.30 4.04 27.03
N ASP A 163 -1.24 4.27 26.11
CA ASP A 163 -2.16 5.41 26.14
C ASP A 163 -3.30 5.23 27.16
N ASN A 164 -3.42 4.06 27.80
CA ASN A 164 -4.47 3.70 28.75
C ASN A 164 -5.91 3.97 28.23
N LEU A 165 -6.17 3.65 26.96
CA LEU A 165 -7.40 4.04 26.28
C LEU A 165 -8.61 3.19 26.70
N SER A 166 -9.75 3.86 26.83
CA SER A 166 -11.05 3.20 26.95
C SER A 166 -11.53 2.63 25.62
N PHE A 167 -12.45 1.67 25.67
CA PHE A 167 -13.11 1.14 24.46
C PHE A 167 -13.73 2.24 23.58
N ALA A 168 -14.31 3.27 24.19
CA ALA A 168 -14.92 4.37 23.46
C ALA A 168 -13.88 5.17 22.65
N GLU A 169 -12.69 5.37 23.20
CA GLU A 169 -11.59 6.07 22.53
C GLU A 169 -10.99 5.21 21.42
N ILE A 170 -10.76 3.92 21.67
CA ILE A 170 -10.29 2.96 20.67
C ILE A 170 -11.25 2.92 19.48
N LYS A 171 -12.55 2.77 19.74
CA LYS A 171 -13.59 2.74 18.70
C LYS A 171 -13.62 4.02 17.86
N LYS A 172 -13.45 5.18 18.48
CA LYS A 172 -13.38 6.47 17.76
C LYS A 172 -12.13 6.55 16.88
N ALA A 173 -10.98 6.13 17.39
CA ALA A 173 -9.72 6.13 16.64
C ALA A 173 -9.75 5.16 15.45
N ILE A 174 -10.25 3.94 15.63
CA ILE A 174 -10.43 2.98 14.54
C ILE A 174 -11.42 3.49 13.50
N ARG A 175 -12.56 4.08 13.92
CA ARG A 175 -13.51 4.70 12.98
C ARG A 175 -12.84 5.77 12.13
N GLN A 176 -12.05 6.64 12.76
CA GLN A 176 -11.31 7.67 12.03
C GLN A 176 -10.31 7.07 11.04
N PHE A 177 -9.59 6.01 11.43
CA PHE A 177 -8.69 5.29 10.54
C PHE A 177 -9.42 4.74 9.32
N VAL A 178 -10.55 4.05 9.53
CA VAL A 178 -11.39 3.53 8.44
C VAL A 178 -11.89 4.64 7.53
N TYR A 179 -12.38 5.76 8.09
CA TYR A 179 -12.85 6.89 7.28
C TYR A 179 -11.73 7.49 6.46
N ASN A 180 -10.54 7.70 7.04
CA ASN A 180 -9.40 8.25 6.34
C ASN A 180 -8.93 7.37 5.17
N LEU A 181 -8.98 6.04 5.31
CA LEU A 181 -8.66 5.11 4.22
C LEU A 181 -9.71 5.11 3.09
N ASN A 182 -10.91 5.62 3.35
CA ASN A 182 -12.02 5.58 2.39
C ASN A 182 -12.33 6.94 1.75
N VAL A 183 -11.54 7.98 2.04
CA VAL A 183 -11.63 9.26 1.32
C VAL A 183 -10.62 9.24 0.16
N PRO A 184 -11.08 9.16 -1.11
CA PRO A 184 -10.18 9.13 -2.25
C PRO A 184 -9.43 10.46 -2.38
N ALA A 185 -8.13 10.38 -2.63
CA ALA A 185 -7.29 11.54 -2.88
C ALA A 185 -7.15 11.79 -4.41
N ARG A 186 -5.97 12.23 -4.84
CA ARG A 186 -5.67 12.77 -6.18
C ARG A 186 -5.93 11.80 -7.35
N TRP A 187 -5.99 10.50 -7.10
CA TRP A 187 -6.20 9.46 -8.13
C TRP A 187 -7.63 8.91 -8.21
N GLY A 188 -8.58 9.51 -7.48
CA GLY A 188 -10.02 9.25 -7.66
C GLY A 188 -10.52 7.90 -7.10
N GLN A 189 -9.61 7.03 -6.65
CA GLN A 189 -9.93 5.77 -5.99
C GLN A 189 -9.36 5.76 -4.57
N SER A 190 -10.14 5.25 -3.62
CA SER A 190 -9.63 4.91 -2.29
C SER A 190 -8.67 3.73 -2.38
N PRO A 191 -7.63 3.68 -1.54
CA PRO A 191 -6.67 2.61 -1.59
C PRO A 191 -7.33 1.24 -1.31
N PHE A 192 -6.99 0.24 -2.11
CA PHE A 192 -7.44 -1.13 -1.84
C PHE A 192 -6.56 -1.72 -0.74
N THR A 193 -7.13 -1.81 0.47
CA THR A 193 -6.35 -2.14 1.67
C THR A 193 -6.88 -3.35 2.39
N ASN A 194 -5.97 -4.12 2.98
CA ASN A 194 -6.30 -5.25 3.84
C ASN A 194 -5.60 -5.11 5.19
N ILE A 195 -6.32 -5.41 6.26
CA ILE A 195 -5.74 -5.63 7.59
C ILE A 195 -6.12 -7.03 8.07
N THR A 196 -5.19 -7.70 8.74
CA THR A 196 -5.47 -8.99 9.41
C THR A 196 -5.47 -8.78 10.92
N LEU A 197 -6.49 -9.33 11.58
CA LEU A 197 -6.58 -9.41 13.03
C LEU A 197 -6.23 -10.82 13.47
N ASP A 198 -5.31 -10.95 14.42
CA ASP A 198 -4.90 -12.25 14.93
C ASP A 198 -5.93 -12.80 15.93
N ILE A 199 -6.64 -11.92 16.67
CA ILE A 199 -7.56 -12.23 17.79
C ILE A 199 -6.83 -12.82 19.00
N THR A 200 -5.95 -13.79 18.77
CA THR A 200 -5.01 -14.36 19.74
C THR A 200 -3.59 -14.16 19.22
N VAL A 201 -2.70 -13.67 20.07
CA VAL A 201 -1.31 -13.36 19.70
C VAL A 201 -0.62 -14.62 19.13
N PRO A 202 -0.09 -14.56 17.88
CA PRO A 202 0.64 -15.65 17.26
C PRO A 202 1.89 -16.06 18.06
N GLU A 203 2.29 -17.33 17.95
CA GLU A 203 3.41 -17.87 18.72
C GLU A 203 4.75 -17.17 18.42
N ASP A 204 4.98 -16.85 17.15
CA ASP A 204 6.18 -16.14 16.67
C ASP A 204 6.25 -14.67 17.12
N LEU A 205 5.10 -14.06 17.43
CA LEU A 205 5.02 -12.68 17.93
C LEU A 205 4.96 -12.60 19.47
N ARG A 206 4.56 -13.67 20.15
CA ARG A 206 4.29 -13.69 21.60
C ARG A 206 5.43 -13.16 22.46
N ASN A 207 6.65 -13.51 22.11
CA ASN A 207 7.84 -13.18 22.90
C ASN A 207 8.58 -11.93 22.38
N LEU A 208 8.02 -11.26 21.36
CA LEU A 208 8.59 -10.03 20.83
C LEU A 208 8.04 -8.83 21.62
N TYR A 209 8.94 -7.97 22.09
CA TYR A 209 8.55 -6.71 22.72
C TYR A 209 8.36 -5.60 21.67
N PRO A 210 7.45 -4.64 21.91
CA PRO A 210 7.23 -3.54 20.99
C PRO A 210 8.45 -2.62 20.94
N THR A 211 8.83 -2.16 19.75
CA THR A 211 10.04 -1.35 19.55
C THR A 211 9.81 -0.05 18.80
N ALA A 212 10.68 0.91 19.09
CA ALA A 212 10.87 2.13 18.33
C ALA A 212 12.37 2.46 18.28
N HIS A 213 12.94 2.46 17.08
CA HIS A 213 14.38 2.46 16.82
C HIS A 213 15.12 1.34 17.58
N ASP A 214 14.58 0.13 17.49
CA ASP A 214 15.12 -1.11 18.09
C ASP A 214 15.25 -1.08 19.62
N ARG A 215 14.69 -0.05 20.27
CA ARG A 215 14.55 0.05 21.72
C ARG A 215 13.12 -0.22 22.12
N HIS A 216 12.91 -0.74 23.32
CA HIS A 216 11.57 -0.98 23.86
C HIS A 216 10.70 0.28 23.72
N LEU A 217 9.43 0.13 23.33
CA LEU A 217 8.51 1.25 23.05
C LEU A 217 8.39 2.22 24.24
N PHE A 218 8.44 1.69 25.46
CA PHE A 218 8.38 2.43 26.73
C PHE A 218 9.77 2.85 27.29
N ALA A 219 10.86 2.60 26.56
CA ALA A 219 12.18 3.00 27.02
C ALA A 219 12.28 4.53 27.14
N GLY A 220 12.73 5.00 28.31
CA GLY A 220 12.90 6.43 28.59
C GLY A 220 11.62 7.18 28.96
N LEU A 221 10.50 6.48 29.20
CA LEU A 221 9.31 7.10 29.78
C LEU A 221 9.49 7.32 31.28
N ASP A 222 9.15 8.52 31.75
CA ASP A 222 9.10 8.87 33.18
C ASP A 222 7.67 8.65 33.72
N ASP A 223 7.22 7.40 33.71
CA ASP A 223 5.91 6.97 34.23
C ASP A 223 6.06 5.63 34.97
N ALA A 224 6.39 5.71 36.26
CA ALA A 224 6.59 4.54 37.10
C ALA A 224 5.34 3.63 37.15
N ALA A 225 4.14 4.22 37.15
CA ALA A 225 2.90 3.45 37.23
C ALA A 225 2.66 2.64 35.95
N LEU A 226 2.90 3.24 34.78
CA LEU A 226 2.84 2.53 33.50
C LEU A 226 3.88 1.42 33.42
N LEU A 227 5.12 1.70 33.82
CA LEU A 227 6.22 0.72 33.78
C LEU A 227 5.95 -0.47 34.70
N ASP A 228 5.42 -0.25 35.91
CA ASP A 228 5.05 -1.32 36.83
C ASP A 228 3.90 -2.18 36.27
N ARG A 229 2.87 -1.56 35.70
CA ARG A 229 1.78 -2.28 35.03
C ARG A 229 2.29 -3.09 33.83
N ALA A 230 3.26 -2.58 33.09
CA ALA A 230 3.85 -3.25 31.95
C ALA A 230 4.68 -4.48 32.36
N ARG A 231 5.45 -4.38 33.45
CA ARG A 231 6.16 -5.54 34.06
C ARG A 231 5.19 -6.63 34.51
N GLN A 232 4.06 -6.24 35.13
CA GLN A 232 3.03 -7.19 35.55
C GLN A 232 2.35 -7.93 34.39
N ARG A 233 2.41 -7.38 33.17
CA ARG A 233 1.86 -7.99 31.95
C ARG A 233 2.93 -8.65 31.07
N ASP A 234 4.16 -8.76 31.56
CA ASP A 234 5.28 -9.39 30.85
C ASP A 234 5.51 -8.79 29.44
N LEU A 235 5.50 -7.45 29.35
CA LEU A 235 5.73 -6.75 28.07
C LEU A 235 7.22 -6.69 27.67
N GLY A 236 8.12 -7.41 28.35
CA GLY A 236 9.55 -7.44 28.03
C GLY A 236 10.34 -6.21 28.51
N LEU A 237 9.98 -5.66 29.67
CA LEU A 237 10.66 -4.55 30.36
C LEU A 237 11.73 -4.98 31.36
#